data_AF-A0A679JMR9-F1
#
_entry.id   AF-A0A679JMR9-F1
#
_cell.length_a   1.000
_cell.length_b   1.000
_cell.length_c   1.000
_cell.angle_alpha   90.00
_cell.angle_beta   90.00
_cell.angle_gamma   90.00
#
_symmetry.space_group_name_H-M   'P 1'
#
loop_
_entity.id
_entity.type
_entity.pdbx_description
1 polymer ?
#
loop_
_entity_poly.entity_id
_entity_poly.type
_entity_poly.pdbx_seq_one_letter_code
_entity_poly.pdbx_strand_id
1 'polypeptide(L)'
;MVRTRSFRLLAPITVAALAFALPALADDPIVKLPATPAPSAGPTMSAATEFCGDASGKAEELITRYSSKAGLQNVYTSDLYTAFSDDPKNATVMYTFTTKHNPAYPAAVCRKVVHEGDALTVQMKVVCDGKQEACAKLQNDFNVMTAKMQAEVDQQIAAQKK
;
A
#
# COMPACT_ATOMS: atom_id res chain seq x y z
N MET A 1 -68.14 -0.06 -21.02
CA MET A 1 -69.09 -0.87 -21.80
C MET A 1 -68.28 -1.86 -22.64
N VAL A 2 -68.73 -3.11 -22.67
CA VAL A 2 -68.07 -4.33 -23.17
C VAL A 2 -67.94 -4.35 -24.70
N ARG A 3 -66.80 -4.87 -25.21
CA ARG A 3 -66.68 -5.71 -26.43
C ARG A 3 -65.21 -6.18 -26.56
N THR A 4 -64.79 -7.41 -26.25
CA THR A 4 -65.18 -8.75 -26.69
C THR A 4 -64.61 -9.13 -28.07
N ARG A 5 -63.63 -10.06 -28.04
CA ARG A 5 -63.31 -11.13 -29.03
C ARG A 5 -62.69 -10.66 -30.37
N SER A 6 -61.86 -11.42 -31.08
CA SER A 6 -61.31 -12.78 -30.98
C SER A 6 -60.44 -13.02 -32.23
N PHE A 7 -59.49 -13.97 -32.15
CA PHE A 7 -59.07 -14.87 -33.24
C PHE A 7 -58.24 -14.24 -34.39
N ARG A 8 -57.25 -14.89 -35.02
CA ARG A 8 -56.56 -16.19 -34.88
C ARG A 8 -55.43 -16.17 -35.94
N LEU A 9 -54.44 -17.05 -35.77
CA LEU A 9 -53.59 -17.66 -36.81
C LEU A 9 -52.53 -16.79 -37.50
N LEU A 10 -51.25 -17.12 -37.27
CA LEU A 10 -50.42 -17.86 -38.23
C LEU A 10 -49.05 -18.16 -37.60
N ALA A 11 -48.58 -19.37 -37.83
CA ALA A 11 -47.41 -19.98 -37.22
C ALA A 11 -46.12 -19.67 -38.05
N PRO A 12 -45.06 -20.50 -38.02
CA PRO A 12 -43.83 -20.29 -37.26
C PRO A 12 -42.58 -20.20 -38.17
N ILE A 13 -41.57 -19.39 -37.86
CA ILE A 13 -40.30 -19.42 -38.62
C ILE A 13 -39.09 -19.33 -37.68
N THR A 14 -38.64 -20.51 -37.27
CA THR A 14 -37.23 -20.97 -37.21
C THR A 14 -36.15 -19.89 -37.02
N VAL A 15 -35.61 -19.79 -35.81
CA VAL A 15 -34.26 -19.25 -35.58
C VAL A 15 -33.29 -20.42 -35.59
N ALA A 16 -32.46 -20.48 -36.64
CA ALA A 16 -31.41 -21.46 -36.83
C ALA A 16 -30.34 -21.31 -35.74
N ALA A 17 -30.11 -22.37 -34.98
CA ALA A 17 -28.96 -22.50 -34.10
C ALA A 17 -27.72 -22.80 -34.97
N LEU A 18 -26.88 -21.78 -35.19
CA LEU A 18 -25.53 -21.93 -35.71
C LEU A 18 -24.65 -22.57 -34.64
N ALA A 19 -24.66 -23.90 -34.57
CA ALA A 19 -23.65 -24.68 -33.87
C ALA A 19 -22.37 -24.67 -34.70
N PHE A 20 -21.44 -23.78 -34.37
CA PHE A 20 -20.08 -23.87 -34.88
C PHE A 20 -19.40 -25.08 -34.22
N ALA A 21 -19.01 -26.03 -35.07
CA ALA A 21 -18.20 -27.16 -34.73
C ALA A 21 -16.81 -26.73 -34.24
N LEU A 22 -16.29 -27.43 -33.24
CA LEU A 22 -14.86 -27.54 -33.00
C LEU A 22 -14.46 -29.01 -33.14
N PRO A 23 -13.39 -29.32 -33.90
CA PRO A 23 -12.88 -30.67 -34.00
C PRO A 23 -12.27 -31.09 -32.66
N ALA A 24 -12.63 -32.29 -32.22
CA ALA A 24 -11.98 -33.00 -31.14
C ALA A 24 -10.47 -33.07 -31.44
N LEU A 25 -9.66 -32.42 -30.60
CA LEU A 25 -8.22 -32.56 -30.62
C LEU A 25 -7.83 -33.92 -30.06
N ALA A 26 -6.86 -34.50 -30.74
CA ALA A 26 -6.32 -35.83 -30.55
C ALA A 26 -5.87 -36.13 -29.11
N ASP A 27 -6.05 -37.39 -28.74
CA ASP A 27 -5.28 -38.10 -27.72
C ASP A 27 -3.79 -38.03 -28.09
N ASP A 28 -3.05 -37.13 -27.45
CA ASP A 28 -1.59 -37.17 -27.39
C ASP A 28 -1.18 -37.70 -26.00
N PRO A 29 -0.28 -38.69 -25.91
CA PRO A 29 0.17 -39.21 -24.64
C PRO A 29 0.86 -38.09 -23.85
N ILE A 30 0.25 -37.73 -22.71
CA ILE A 30 0.77 -36.78 -21.73
C ILE A 30 2.20 -37.20 -21.37
N VAL A 31 3.17 -36.54 -22.00
CA VAL A 31 4.55 -36.52 -21.51
C VAL A 31 4.46 -35.91 -20.13
N LYS A 32 4.63 -36.75 -19.10
CA LYS A 32 4.71 -36.33 -17.71
C LYS A 32 5.96 -35.46 -17.56
N LEU A 33 5.79 -34.17 -17.78
CA LEU A 33 6.80 -33.15 -17.48
C LEU A 33 7.21 -33.37 -16.01
N PRO A 34 8.52 -33.54 -15.73
CA PRO A 34 8.98 -33.57 -14.35
C PRO A 34 8.52 -32.27 -13.70
N ALA A 35 7.96 -32.37 -12.50
CA ALA A 35 7.55 -31.21 -11.73
C ALA A 35 8.75 -30.25 -11.64
N THR A 36 8.64 -29.10 -12.32
CA THR A 36 9.60 -28.02 -12.13
C THR A 36 9.64 -27.74 -10.63
N PRO A 37 10.81 -27.78 -9.98
CA PRO A 37 10.90 -27.41 -8.57
C PRO A 37 10.25 -26.04 -8.42
N ALA A 38 9.34 -25.91 -7.45
CA ALA A 38 8.83 -24.60 -7.09
C ALA A 38 10.03 -23.67 -6.91
N PRO A 39 10.02 -22.45 -7.48
CA PRO A 39 11.13 -21.52 -7.26
C PRO A 39 11.33 -21.41 -5.76
N SER A 40 12.55 -21.70 -5.29
CA SER A 40 12.92 -21.48 -3.89
C SER A 40 12.54 -20.04 -3.58
N ALA A 41 11.61 -19.88 -2.63
CA ALA A 41 11.16 -18.61 -2.07
C ALA A 41 11.94 -17.40 -2.63
N GLY A 42 11.43 -16.82 -3.73
CA GLY A 42 11.75 -15.44 -4.07
C GLY A 42 11.45 -14.55 -2.85
N PRO A 43 12.00 -13.33 -2.78
CA PRO A 43 12.01 -12.52 -1.56
C PRO A 43 10.59 -12.50 -1.00
N THR A 44 10.42 -13.20 0.13
CA THR A 44 9.13 -13.46 0.74
C THR A 44 8.46 -12.14 1.06
N MET A 45 7.14 -12.16 1.24
CA MET A 45 6.28 -11.02 1.58
C MET A 45 6.73 -10.17 2.80
N SER A 46 7.83 -10.54 3.45
CA SER A 46 8.62 -9.74 4.38
C SER A 46 8.85 -8.31 3.89
N ALA A 47 9.27 -8.10 2.63
CA ALA A 47 9.56 -6.76 2.11
C ALA A 47 8.32 -5.85 1.98
N ALA A 48 7.11 -6.41 1.89
CA ALA A 48 5.87 -5.64 1.85
C ALA A 48 5.37 -5.22 3.25
N THR A 49 5.98 -5.78 4.30
CA THR A 49 5.55 -5.64 5.69
C THR A 49 6.59 -4.90 6.53
N GLU A 50 7.36 -3.99 5.94
CA GLU A 50 8.42 -3.29 6.66
C GLU A 50 8.01 -1.86 6.99
N PHE A 51 8.11 -1.50 8.27
CA PHE A 51 8.00 -0.14 8.77
C PHE A 51 9.42 0.43 8.88
N CYS A 52 9.88 1.04 7.78
CA CYS A 52 11.22 1.62 7.65
C CYS A 52 12.41 0.65 7.80
N GLY A 53 12.22 -0.57 7.31
CA GLY A 53 13.23 -1.64 7.30
C GLY A 53 13.19 -2.57 8.51
N ASP A 54 12.28 -2.31 9.45
CA ASP A 54 11.96 -3.24 10.55
C ASP A 54 10.60 -3.91 10.28
N ALA A 55 10.33 -5.03 10.94
CA ALA A 55 9.02 -5.68 10.87
C ALA A 55 7.88 -4.75 11.29
N SER A 56 6.89 -4.58 10.41
CA SER A 56 5.64 -3.89 10.70
C SER A 56 4.80 -4.67 11.73
N GLY A 57 3.72 -4.07 12.21
CA GLY A 57 2.86 -4.61 13.25
C GLY A 57 1.65 -3.72 13.48
N LYS A 58 1.02 -3.84 14.65
CA LYS A 58 -0.07 -2.93 15.02
C LYS A 58 0.45 -1.53 15.33
N ALA A 59 -0.35 -0.50 15.05
CA ALA A 59 0.06 0.88 15.25
C ALA A 59 0.53 1.13 16.70
N GLU A 60 -0.17 0.65 17.73
CA GLU A 60 0.26 0.78 19.13
C GLU A 60 1.57 0.08 19.46
N GLU A 61 1.83 -1.07 18.85
CA GLU A 61 3.09 -1.79 19.03
C GLU A 61 4.25 -1.00 18.45
N LEU A 62 4.05 -0.39 17.27
CA LEU A 62 5.03 0.48 16.64
C LEU A 62 5.24 1.75 17.47
N ILE A 63 4.17 2.39 17.95
CA ILE A 63 4.27 3.56 18.85
C ILE A 63 5.12 3.22 20.07
N THR A 64 4.83 2.10 20.74
CA THR A 64 5.56 1.65 21.93
C THR A 64 7.02 1.38 21.60
N ARG A 65 7.29 0.61 20.53
CA ARG A 65 8.64 0.21 20.13
C ARG A 65 9.54 1.40 19.82
N TYR A 66 9.05 2.37 19.06
CA TYR A 66 9.88 3.47 18.58
C TYR A 66 9.91 4.68 19.51
N SER A 67 8.88 4.90 20.32
CA SER A 67 8.93 5.97 21.34
C SER A 67 9.95 5.72 22.45
N SER A 68 10.33 4.46 22.68
CA SER A 68 11.37 4.07 23.63
C SER A 68 12.68 3.60 22.97
N LYS A 69 12.80 3.68 21.65
CA LYS A 69 14.00 3.18 20.94
C LYS A 69 15.18 4.11 21.21
N ALA A 70 16.28 3.53 21.67
CA ALA A 70 17.54 4.27 21.82
C ALA A 70 18.00 4.83 20.47
N GLY A 71 18.57 6.03 20.49
CA GLY A 71 19.01 6.73 19.29
C GLY A 71 17.91 7.50 18.55
N LEU A 72 16.67 7.50 19.07
CA LEU A 72 15.62 8.41 18.62
C LEU A 72 15.39 9.51 19.64
N GLN A 73 15.26 10.74 19.16
CA GLN A 73 14.98 11.93 19.95
C GLN A 73 13.59 12.43 19.62
N ASN A 74 12.81 12.82 20.63
CA ASN A 74 11.54 13.51 20.41
C ASN A 74 11.84 14.92 19.89
N VAL A 75 11.48 15.17 18.63
CA VAL A 75 11.74 16.44 17.94
C VAL A 75 10.49 17.32 17.85
N TYR A 76 9.32 16.76 18.14
CA TYR A 76 8.06 17.49 18.11
C TYR A 76 6.99 16.78 18.93
N THR A 77 6.26 17.53 19.75
CA THR A 77 5.08 17.04 20.46
C THR A 77 3.97 18.07 20.37
N SER A 78 2.76 17.60 20.06
CA SER A 78 1.53 18.38 20.12
C SER A 78 0.38 17.50 20.64
N ASP A 79 -0.79 18.11 20.80
CA ASP A 79 -1.99 17.40 21.22
C ASP A 79 -2.39 16.30 20.25
N LEU A 80 -1.98 16.36 18.97
CA LEU A 80 -2.40 15.42 17.92
C LEU A 80 -1.29 14.45 17.49
N TYR A 81 -0.02 14.82 17.68
CA TYR A 81 1.11 14.05 17.17
C TYR A 81 2.33 14.10 18.09
N THR A 82 3.15 13.06 18.04
CA THR A 82 4.51 13.05 18.56
C THR A 82 5.45 12.56 17.48
N ALA A 83 6.54 13.28 17.23
CA ALA A 83 7.53 12.91 16.23
C ALA A 83 8.90 12.66 16.85
N PHE A 84 9.55 11.62 16.34
CA PHE A 84 10.89 11.21 16.73
C PHE A 84 11.81 11.16 15.53
N SER A 85 13.08 11.50 15.71
CA SER A 85 14.09 11.42 14.67
C SER A 85 15.42 10.93 15.22
N ASP A 86 16.23 10.31 14.37
CA ASP A 86 17.60 9.90 14.69
C ASP A 86 18.53 11.10 14.91
N ASP A 87 18.42 12.12 14.06
CA ASP A 87 19.16 13.36 14.18
C ASP A 87 18.23 14.56 13.92
N PRO A 88 18.08 15.50 14.87
CA PRO A 88 17.17 16.65 14.72
C PRO A 88 17.61 17.65 13.65
N LYS A 89 18.87 17.61 13.19
CA LYS A 89 19.43 18.51 12.17
C LYS A 89 19.56 17.82 10.81
N ASN A 90 19.85 16.53 10.79
CA ASN A 90 20.08 15.75 9.56
C ASN A 90 19.32 14.42 9.59
N ALA A 91 18.00 14.48 9.80
CA ALA A 91 17.14 13.32 9.96
C ALA A 91 17.26 12.36 8.77
N THR A 92 17.75 11.14 9.00
CA THR A 92 17.68 10.06 7.98
C THR A 92 16.41 9.25 8.13
N VAL A 93 15.83 9.25 9.34
CA VAL A 93 14.54 8.63 9.64
C VAL A 93 13.72 9.52 10.58
N MET A 94 12.44 9.65 10.24
CA MET A 94 11.44 10.32 11.06
C MET A 94 10.27 9.39 11.32
N TYR A 95 9.96 9.21 12.58
CA TYR A 95 8.76 8.54 13.03
C TYR A 95 7.75 9.58 13.51
N THR A 96 6.49 9.42 13.17
CA THR A 96 5.42 10.29 13.65
C THR A 96 4.24 9.44 14.08
N PHE A 97 3.79 9.64 15.30
CA PHE A 97 2.75 8.87 15.96
C PHE A 97 1.59 9.78 16.29
N THR A 98 0.37 9.28 16.12
CA THR A 98 -0.81 9.98 16.60
C THR A 98 -0.96 9.82 18.10
N THR A 99 -1.50 10.84 18.75
CA THR A 99 -1.93 10.78 20.15
C THR A 99 -3.40 10.34 20.23
N LYS A 100 -3.90 10.03 21.43
CA LYS A 100 -5.31 9.67 21.64
C LYS A 100 -6.34 10.73 21.22
N HIS A 101 -5.93 11.99 21.08
CA HIS A 101 -6.81 13.08 20.63
C HIS A 101 -6.93 13.16 19.10
N ASN A 102 -6.09 12.43 18.37
CA ASN A 102 -6.16 12.37 16.92
C ASN A 102 -7.28 11.42 16.47
N PRO A 103 -8.14 11.81 15.51
CA PRO A 103 -9.21 10.94 15.01
C PRO A 103 -8.70 9.67 14.30
N ALA A 104 -7.44 9.68 13.83
CA ALA A 104 -6.78 8.54 13.23
C ALA A 104 -6.01 7.68 14.25
N TYR A 105 -6.11 7.98 15.55
CA TYR A 105 -5.50 7.14 16.57
C TYR A 105 -6.12 5.74 16.59
N PRO A 106 -5.30 4.69 16.66
CA PRO A 106 -3.83 4.67 16.62
C PRO A 106 -3.26 4.73 15.18
N ALA A 107 -2.21 5.50 14.98
CA ALA A 107 -1.45 5.50 13.73
C ALA A 107 0.03 5.78 13.95
N ALA A 108 0.84 5.11 13.15
CA ALA A 108 2.27 5.21 13.07
C ALA A 108 2.68 5.51 11.62
N VAL A 109 3.45 6.57 11.44
CA VAL A 109 4.02 6.96 10.16
C VAL A 109 5.52 6.94 10.29
N CYS A 110 6.19 6.36 9.30
CA CYS A 110 7.64 6.46 9.18
C CYS A 110 8.01 7.01 7.81
N ARG A 111 8.98 7.93 7.80
CA ARG A 111 9.61 8.51 6.62
C ARG A 111 11.10 8.29 6.74
N LYS A 112 11.71 7.66 5.75
CA LYS A 112 13.14 7.32 5.75
C LYS A 112 13.77 7.69 4.42
N VAL A 113 14.92 8.34 4.48
CA VAL A 113 15.76 8.58 3.31
C VAL A 113 16.45 7.27 2.94
N VAL A 114 16.29 6.83 1.69
CA VAL A 114 16.90 5.60 1.16
C VAL A 114 17.62 5.92 -0.14
N HIS A 115 18.61 5.10 -0.49
CA HIS A 115 19.25 5.16 -1.79
C HIS A 115 18.50 4.25 -2.77
N GLU A 116 18.03 4.84 -3.87
CA GLU A 116 17.45 4.13 -5.00
C GLU A 116 18.36 4.36 -6.22
N GLY A 117 19.33 3.45 -6.39
CA GLY A 117 20.43 3.66 -7.32
C GLY A 117 21.31 4.83 -6.88
N ASP A 118 21.49 5.81 -7.76
CA ASP A 118 22.28 7.02 -7.51
C ASP A 118 21.47 8.17 -6.89
N ALA A 119 20.17 7.96 -6.64
CA ALA A 119 19.27 8.98 -6.10
C ALA A 119 18.93 8.71 -4.62
N LEU A 120 18.74 9.78 -3.85
CA LEU A 120 18.15 9.72 -2.52
C LEU A 120 16.64 9.96 -2.61
N THR A 121 15.85 8.99 -2.14
CA THR A 121 14.39 9.06 -2.11
C THR A 121 13.90 8.96 -0.68
N VAL A 122 12.85 9.69 -0.33
CA VAL A 122 12.14 9.58 0.96
C VAL A 122 11.03 8.55 0.80
N GLN A 123 11.22 7.36 1.37
CA GLN A 123 10.18 6.36 1.45
C GLN A 123 9.31 6.60 2.68
N MET A 124 7.99 6.52 2.50
CA MET A 124 7.02 6.62 3.58
C MET A 124 6.25 5.31 3.76
N LYS A 125 6.04 4.94 5.01
CA LYS A 125 5.16 3.84 5.42
C LYS A 125 4.19 4.33 6.48
N VAL A 126 2.92 3.96 6.33
CA VAL A 126 1.85 4.32 7.25
C VAL A 126 1.18 3.05 7.73
N VAL A 127 1.02 2.93 9.03
CA VAL A 127 0.22 1.91 9.70
C VAL A 127 -0.83 2.65 10.50
N CYS A 128 -2.09 2.46 10.16
CA CYS A 128 -3.21 3.13 10.82
C CYS A 128 -4.28 2.10 11.13
N ASP A 129 -4.52 1.86 12.42
CA ASP A 129 -5.60 0.99 12.91
C ASP A 129 -6.80 1.81 13.44
N GLY A 130 -6.82 3.13 13.17
CA GLY A 130 -7.93 4.04 13.48
C GLY A 130 -9.11 3.96 12.51
N LYS A 131 -10.00 4.96 12.56
CA LYS A 131 -11.16 5.03 11.65
C LYS A 131 -10.69 5.21 10.19
N GLN A 132 -11.27 4.44 9.27
CA GLN A 132 -10.85 4.42 7.85
C GLN A 132 -10.78 5.81 7.21
N GLU A 133 -11.80 6.66 7.39
CA GLU A 133 -11.83 8.01 6.83
C GLU A 133 -10.71 8.90 7.41
N ALA A 134 -10.48 8.79 8.73
CA ALA A 134 -9.42 9.53 9.40
C ALA A 134 -8.02 9.04 8.97
N CYS A 135 -7.85 7.73 8.79
CA CYS A 135 -6.63 7.13 8.25
C CYS A 135 -6.34 7.58 6.81
N ALA A 136 -7.38 7.64 5.96
CA ALA A 136 -7.23 8.13 4.59
C ALA A 136 -6.82 9.60 4.56
N LYS A 137 -7.43 10.44 5.41
CA LYS A 137 -7.02 11.84 5.56
C LYS A 137 -5.57 11.94 6.03
N LEU A 138 -5.20 11.18 7.06
CA LEU A 138 -3.84 11.16 7.59
C LEU A 138 -2.82 10.79 6.51
N GLN A 139 -3.09 9.72 5.75
CA GLN A 139 -2.21 9.30 4.65
C GLN A 139 -1.96 10.45 3.66
N ASN A 140 -3.00 11.19 3.28
CA ASN A 140 -2.89 12.31 2.36
C ASN A 140 -2.08 13.47 2.95
N ASP A 141 -2.33 13.82 4.22
CA ASP A 141 -1.58 14.88 4.92
C ASP A 141 -0.07 14.54 4.94
N PHE A 142 0.28 13.27 5.22
CA PHE A 142 1.68 12.83 5.26
C PHE A 142 2.30 12.64 3.87
N ASN A 143 1.52 12.37 2.81
CA ASN A 143 2.03 12.40 1.44
C ASN A 143 2.57 13.80 1.10
N VAL A 144 1.83 14.86 1.47
CA VAL A 144 2.26 16.26 1.26
C VAL A 144 3.52 16.56 2.07
N MET A 145 3.59 16.11 3.33
CA MET A 145 4.80 16.30 4.15
C MET A 145 6.01 15.54 3.61
N THR A 146 5.81 14.34 3.07
CA THR A 146 6.88 13.55 2.47
C THR A 146 7.44 14.22 1.22
N ALA A 147 6.58 14.78 0.37
CA ALA A 147 7.01 15.54 -0.80
C ALA A 147 7.84 16.78 -0.41
N LYS A 148 7.48 17.47 0.68
CA LYS A 148 8.29 18.59 1.21
C LYS A 148 9.66 18.13 1.70
N MET A 149 9.70 17.04 2.47
CA MET A 149 10.96 16.45 2.93
C MET A 149 11.86 16.01 1.76
N GLN A 150 11.28 15.44 0.70
CA GLN A 150 12.03 15.10 -0.51
C GLN A 150 12.67 16.34 -1.13
N ALA A 151 11.93 17.44 -1.27
CA ALA A 151 12.46 18.67 -1.82
C ALA A 151 13.61 19.24 -0.96
N GLU A 152 13.54 19.12 0.36
CA GLU A 152 14.63 19.53 1.27
C GLU A 152 15.87 18.65 1.11
N VAL A 153 15.70 17.34 0.93
CA VAL A 153 16.80 16.40 0.64
C VAL A 153 17.46 16.75 -0.69
N ASP A 154 16.67 17.00 -1.74
CA ASP A 154 17.18 17.37 -3.07
C ASP A 154 17.99 18.68 -3.02
N GLN A 155 17.53 19.67 -2.25
CA GLN A 155 18.24 20.93 -2.05
C GLN A 155 19.58 20.73 -1.35
N GLN A 156 19.65 19.87 -0.34
CA GLN A 156 20.89 19.56 0.37
C GLN A 156 21.91 18.87 -0.55
N ILE A 157 21.48 17.91 -1.37
CA ILE A 157 22.34 17.23 -2.35
C ILE A 157 22.90 18.25 -3.35
N ALA A 158 22.07 19.17 -3.85
CA ALA A 158 22.50 20.19 -4.79
C ALA A 158 23.50 21.18 -4.16
N ALA A 159 23.35 21.48 -2.87
CA ALA A 159 24.27 22.35 -2.12
C ALA A 159 25.63 21.70 -1.87
N GLN A 160 25.68 20.38 -1.61
CA GLN A 160 26.92 19.65 -1.36
C GLN A 160 27.76 19.35 -2.61
N LYS A 161 27.15 19.42 -3.80
CA LYS A 161 27.84 19.24 -5.09
C LYS A 161 28.54 20.51 -5.60
N LYS A 162 28.45 21.63 -4.88
CA LYS A 162 29.11 22.91 -5.19
C LYS A 162 30.37 23.08 -4.37
#